data_AF-A0A352N4A2-F1
#
_entry.id   AF-A0A352N4A2-F1
#
_cell.length_a   1.000
_cell.length_b   1.000
_cell.length_c   1.000
_cell.angle_alpha   90.00
_cell.angle_beta   90.00
_cell.angle_gamma   90.00
#
_symmetry.space_group_name_H-M   'P 1'
#
loop_
_entity.id
_entity.type
_entity.pdbx_description
1 polymer ?
#
loop_
_entity_poly.entity_id
_entity_poly.type
_entity_poly.pdbx_seq_one_letter_code
_entity_poly.pdbx_strand_id
1 'polypeptide(L)'
;MNTANQPLFTCVRCGQCCRWHGYVQISEEEIEHIAEFTGMDIAEFYEEMIMPGDGEGVSLSEKEDGSCPFYVDSPPGCRIYECRPAQCRTYPIKWNNPEKPCPGIRRQNIEHPTLNFEYSKLKFRIFKERWHLAGKE
;
A
#
# COMPACT_ATOMS: atom_id res chain seq x y z
N MET A 1 16.72 22.10 13.48
CA MET A 1 15.39 22.24 12.83
C MET A 1 14.49 21.15 13.40
N ASN A 2 13.30 21.52 13.89
CA ASN A 2 12.41 20.66 14.67
C ASN A 2 11.78 19.58 13.77
N THR A 3 12.19 18.31 13.90
CA THR A 3 11.73 17.18 13.07
C THR A 3 10.34 16.67 13.44
N ALA A 4 9.73 17.20 14.51
CA ALA A 4 8.52 16.65 15.12
C ALA A 4 7.21 16.81 14.32
N ASN A 5 7.20 17.49 13.17
CA ASN A 5 5.95 17.79 12.43
C ASN A 5 6.03 17.58 10.91
N GLN A 6 6.89 16.68 10.43
CA GLN A 6 6.92 16.33 9.01
C GLN A 6 6.03 15.12 8.71
N PRO A 7 5.28 15.12 7.59
CA PRO A 7 4.42 13.99 7.25
C PRO A 7 5.25 12.73 7.01
N LEU A 8 4.80 11.60 7.57
CA LEU A 8 5.43 10.28 7.42
C LEU A 8 5.58 9.84 5.95
N PHE A 9 4.74 10.39 5.07
CA PHE A 9 4.76 10.11 3.64
C PHE A 9 4.52 11.40 2.84
N THR A 10 5.23 11.53 1.73
CA THR A 10 4.93 12.52 0.68
C THR A 10 5.04 11.83 -0.67
N CYS A 11 3.97 11.86 -1.48
CA CYS A 11 4.01 11.25 -2.79
C CYS A 11 5.01 11.99 -3.70
N VAL A 12 5.98 11.25 -4.23
CA VAL A 12 6.94 11.74 -5.22
C VAL A 12 6.62 11.26 -6.64
N ARG A 13 5.35 10.87 -6.86
CA ARG A 13 4.80 10.37 -8.13
C ARG A 13 5.62 9.23 -8.78
N CYS A 14 6.22 8.38 -7.94
CA CYS A 14 7.05 7.26 -8.41
C CYS A 14 6.28 6.14 -9.14
N GLY A 15 4.94 6.09 -9.01
CA GLY A 15 4.09 5.06 -9.59
C GLY A 15 4.15 3.67 -8.92
N GLN A 16 4.90 3.50 -7.83
CA GLN A 16 5.04 2.19 -7.18
C GLN A 16 3.72 1.64 -6.61
N CYS A 17 2.83 2.50 -6.09
CA CYS A 17 1.50 2.06 -5.65
C CYS A 17 0.60 1.64 -6.82
N CYS A 18 0.70 2.35 -7.95
CA CYS A 18 -0.15 2.12 -9.10
C CYS A 18 0.28 0.91 -9.94
N ARG A 19 1.50 0.40 -9.73
CA ARG A 19 2.04 -0.77 -10.43
C ARG A 19 2.29 -1.93 -9.45
N TRP A 20 1.63 -1.88 -8.28
CA TRP A 20 1.68 -2.95 -7.31
C TRP A 20 0.42 -3.80 -7.45
N HIS A 21 0.63 -5.11 -7.60
CA HIS A 21 -0.46 -6.06 -7.76
C HIS A 21 -1.29 -6.18 -6.49
N GLY A 22 -2.59 -6.44 -6.70
CA GLY A 22 -3.53 -6.79 -5.64
C GLY A 22 -4.84 -6.03 -5.79
N TYR A 23 -5.87 -6.52 -5.10
CA TYR A 23 -7.19 -5.90 -5.14
C TYR A 23 -7.17 -4.53 -4.47
N VAL A 24 -7.44 -3.47 -5.24
CA VAL A 24 -7.78 -2.16 -4.71
C VAL A 24 -9.29 -2.16 -4.47
N GLN A 25 -9.68 -2.65 -3.30
CA GLN A 25 -11.07 -2.72 -2.89
C GLN A 25 -11.65 -1.32 -2.76
N ILE A 26 -12.82 -1.11 -3.34
CA ILE A 26 -13.51 0.19 -3.31
C ILE A 26 -14.99 0.03 -2.96
N SER A 27 -15.54 1.03 -2.27
CA SER A 27 -16.97 1.09 -1.95
C SER A 27 -17.79 1.75 -3.06
N GLU A 28 -19.11 1.56 -3.03
CA GLU A 28 -20.06 2.24 -3.92
C GLU A 28 -19.87 3.77 -3.91
N GLU A 29 -19.69 4.35 -2.72
CA GLU A 29 -19.43 5.79 -2.54
C GLU A 29 -18.12 6.24 -3.20
N GLU A 30 -17.07 5.41 -3.15
CA GLU A 30 -15.81 5.72 -3.83
C GLU A 30 -15.96 5.60 -5.35
N ILE A 31 -16.76 4.65 -5.85
CA ILE A 31 -17.08 4.51 -7.27
C ILE A 31 -17.77 5.78 -7.77
N GLU A 32 -18.83 6.23 -7.11
CA GLU A 32 -19.56 7.45 -7.47
C GLU A 32 -18.64 8.68 -7.49
N HIS A 33 -17.82 8.86 -6.45
CA HIS A 33 -16.90 9.99 -6.36
C HIS A 33 -15.81 9.97 -7.44
N ILE A 34 -15.27 8.80 -7.79
CA ILE A 34 -14.23 8.71 -8.82
C ILE A 34 -14.86 8.87 -10.21
N ALA A 35 -16.05 8.32 -10.46
CA ALA A 35 -16.79 8.53 -11.70
C ALA A 35 -17.07 10.03 -11.91
N GLU A 36 -17.59 10.73 -10.90
CA GLU A 36 -17.82 12.18 -10.94
C GLU A 36 -16.52 12.95 -11.18
N PHE A 37 -15.45 12.64 -10.44
CA PHE A 37 -14.15 13.30 -10.59
C PHE A 37 -13.56 13.11 -11.99
N THR A 38 -13.79 11.96 -12.62
CA THR A 38 -13.28 11.65 -13.96
C THR A 38 -14.21 12.10 -15.07
N GLY A 39 -15.44 12.49 -14.75
CA GLY A 39 -16.49 12.81 -15.71
C GLY A 39 -17.00 11.58 -16.49
N MET A 40 -16.73 10.37 -16.01
CA MET A 40 -17.21 9.14 -16.61
C MET A 40 -18.66 8.90 -16.24
N ASP A 41 -19.43 8.32 -17.18
CA ASP A 41 -20.73 7.77 -16.83
C ASP A 41 -20.57 6.62 -15.83
N ILE A 42 -21.52 6.48 -14.91
CA ILE A 42 -21.43 5.47 -13.86
C ILE A 42 -21.46 4.04 -14.44
N ALA A 43 -22.26 3.78 -15.48
CA ALA A 43 -22.33 2.46 -16.10
C ALA A 43 -21.03 2.12 -16.85
N GLU A 44 -20.47 3.10 -17.57
CA GLU A 44 -19.14 2.97 -18.20
C GLU A 44 -18.04 2.72 -17.16
N PHE A 45 -18.13 3.37 -15.99
CA PHE A 45 -17.19 3.12 -14.90
C PHE A 45 -17.25 1.68 -14.39
N TYR A 46 -18.45 1.12 -14.18
CA TYR A 46 -18.60 -0.29 -13.79
C TYR A 46 -18.07 -1.25 -14.85
N GLU A 47 -18.22 -0.93 -16.13
CA GLU A 47 -17.76 -1.79 -17.21
C GLU A 47 -16.23 -1.77 -17.37
N GLU A 48 -15.63 -0.59 -17.35
CA GLU A 48 -14.21 -0.40 -17.72
C GLU A 48 -13.26 -0.41 -16.50
N MET A 49 -13.74 0.04 -15.34
CA MET A 49 -12.89 0.34 -14.18
C MET A 49 -13.04 -0.66 -13.04
N ILE A 50 -14.02 -1.56 -13.09
CA ILE A 50 -14.35 -2.48 -11.99
C ILE A 50 -14.07 -3.93 -12.38
N MET A 51 -13.57 -4.71 -11.42
CA MET A 51 -13.46 -6.16 -11.49
C MET A 51 -13.90 -6.80 -10.15
N PRO A 52 -14.22 -8.11 -10.13
CA PRO A 52 -14.44 -8.81 -8.87
C PRO A 52 -13.22 -8.65 -7.93
N GLY A 53 -13.49 -8.33 -6.66
CA GLY A 53 -12.47 -8.21 -5.63
C GLY A 53 -12.21 -9.54 -4.92
N ASP A 54 -11.44 -9.46 -3.84
CA ASP A 54 -11.42 -10.47 -2.78
C ASP A 54 -12.78 -10.55 -2.07
N GLY A 55 -13.29 -11.77 -1.86
CA GLY A 55 -14.60 -12.03 -1.27
C GLY A 55 -15.78 -11.59 -2.15
N GLU A 56 -16.78 -10.97 -1.52
CA GLU A 56 -18.00 -10.46 -2.20
C GLU A 56 -17.87 -8.99 -2.67
N GLY A 57 -16.68 -8.40 -2.53
CA GLY A 57 -16.42 -7.00 -2.89
C GLY A 57 -16.03 -6.80 -4.35
N VAL A 58 -15.78 -5.53 -4.70
CA VAL A 58 -15.28 -5.12 -6.02
C VAL A 58 -13.96 -4.36 -5.88
N SER A 59 -13.13 -4.49 -6.91
CA SER A 59 -11.83 -3.85 -7.01
C SER A 59 -11.74 -3.00 -8.26
N LEU A 60 -10.83 -2.01 -8.26
CA LEU A 60 -10.38 -1.43 -9.51
C LEU A 60 -9.77 -2.52 -10.42
N SER A 61 -10.06 -2.42 -11.71
CA SER A 61 -9.43 -3.24 -12.75
C SER A 61 -7.93 -2.96 -12.87
N GLU A 62 -7.22 -3.79 -13.64
CA GLU A 62 -5.82 -3.59 -14.01
C GLU A 62 -5.73 -3.49 -15.54
N LYS A 63 -4.78 -2.70 -16.05
CA LYS A 63 -4.40 -2.70 -17.47
C LYS A 63 -3.67 -4.00 -17.81
N GLU A 64 -3.45 -4.24 -19.10
CA GLU A 64 -2.70 -5.41 -19.59
C GLU A 64 -1.30 -5.56 -18.98
N ASP A 65 -0.65 -4.44 -18.63
CA ASP A 65 0.67 -4.43 -17.98
C ASP A 65 0.62 -4.60 -16.45
N GLY A 66 -0.57 -4.83 -15.89
CA GLY A 66 -0.81 -4.94 -14.44
C GLY A 66 -0.82 -3.60 -13.71
N SER A 67 -0.79 -2.47 -14.42
CA SER A 67 -0.91 -1.15 -13.78
C SER A 67 -2.35 -0.73 -13.58
N CYS A 68 -2.59 0.10 -12.56
CA CYS A 68 -3.87 0.72 -12.30
C CYS A 68 -4.35 1.57 -13.51
N PRO A 69 -5.63 1.52 -13.91
CA PRO A 69 -6.21 2.31 -15.00
C PRO A 69 -5.96 3.82 -14.90
N PHE A 70 -5.81 4.33 -13.67
CA PHE A 70 -5.56 5.75 -13.41
C PHE A 70 -4.07 6.14 -13.40
N TYR A 71 -3.17 5.21 -13.69
CA TYR A 71 -1.75 5.49 -13.82
C TYR A 71 -1.42 6.10 -15.19
N VAL A 72 -0.59 7.14 -15.18
CA VAL A 72 -0.01 7.80 -16.36
C VAL A 72 1.50 7.65 -16.27
N ASP A 73 2.18 7.33 -17.38
CA ASP A 73 3.63 7.11 -17.43
C ASP A 73 4.47 8.37 -17.61
N SER A 74 3.93 9.38 -18.30
CA SER A 74 4.69 10.57 -18.68
C SER A 74 3.87 11.86 -18.49
N PRO A 75 4.09 12.62 -17.40
CA PRO A 75 4.94 12.26 -16.26
C PRO A 75 4.29 11.14 -15.42
N PRO A 76 5.09 10.32 -14.73
CA PRO A 76 4.57 9.23 -13.93
C PRO A 76 3.62 9.77 -12.86
N GLY A 77 2.51 9.08 -12.60
CA GLY A 77 1.63 9.39 -11.48
C GLY A 77 0.19 8.93 -11.62
N CYS A 78 -0.57 9.17 -10.56
CA CYS A 78 -2.00 8.86 -10.51
C CYS A 78 -2.80 10.07 -10.98
N ARG A 79 -3.66 9.91 -11.99
CA ARG A 79 -4.53 10.98 -12.50
C ARG A 79 -5.68 11.33 -11.54
N ILE A 80 -6.05 10.41 -10.65
CA ILE A 80 -7.09 10.60 -9.62
C ILE A 80 -6.52 10.85 -8.22
N TYR A 81 -5.30 11.39 -8.12
CA TYR A 81 -4.58 11.48 -6.84
C TYR A 81 -5.39 12.17 -5.71
N GLU A 82 -6.20 13.18 -6.05
CA GLU A 82 -7.01 13.95 -5.10
C GLU A 82 -8.25 13.18 -4.60
N CYS A 83 -8.83 12.31 -5.42
CA CYS A 83 -10.01 11.49 -5.07
C CYS A 83 -9.69 10.00 -4.88
N ARG A 84 -8.42 9.64 -4.67
CA ARG A 84 -8.00 8.24 -4.47
C ARG A 84 -8.87 7.51 -3.43
N PRO A 85 -9.16 6.21 -3.66
CA PRO A 85 -9.78 5.35 -2.65
C PRO A 85 -8.99 5.31 -1.35
N ALA A 86 -9.67 4.97 -0.26
CA ALA A 86 -9.14 4.83 1.09
C ALA A 86 -7.94 3.88 1.11
N GLN A 87 -8.02 2.72 0.46
CA GLN A 87 -6.89 1.79 0.37
C GLN A 87 -5.66 2.46 -0.25
N CYS A 88 -5.83 3.14 -1.39
CA CYS A 88 -4.77 3.88 -2.07
C CYS A 88 -4.18 5.03 -1.22
N ARG A 89 -4.99 5.72 -0.41
CA ARG A 89 -4.54 6.77 0.51
C ARG A 89 -3.66 6.24 1.63
N THR A 90 -3.82 4.97 2.01
CA THR A 90 -3.04 4.35 3.07
C THR A 90 -1.67 3.84 2.62
N TYR A 91 -1.40 3.79 1.32
CA TYR A 91 -0.07 3.44 0.80
C TYR A 91 0.90 4.62 0.99
N PRO A 92 2.16 4.40 1.43
CA PRO A 92 2.84 3.12 1.70
C PRO A 92 2.79 2.67 3.18
N ILE A 93 1.88 3.21 4.00
CA ILE A 93 1.88 3.00 5.45
C ILE A 93 1.16 1.69 5.84
N LYS A 94 -0.12 1.52 5.46
CA LYS A 94 -0.89 0.31 5.80
C LYS A 94 -0.83 -0.75 4.70
N TRP A 95 -0.82 -0.31 3.44
CA TRP A 95 -0.64 -1.17 2.27
C TRP A 95 0.69 -0.80 1.63
N ASN A 96 1.56 -1.78 1.40
CA ASN A 96 2.91 -1.53 0.89
C ASN A 96 3.43 -2.68 0.03
N ASN A 97 4.42 -2.35 -0.79
CA ASN A 97 5.22 -3.30 -1.53
C ASN A 97 6.63 -3.34 -0.90
N PRO A 98 7.01 -4.40 -0.17
CA PRO A 98 8.34 -4.50 0.43
C PRO A 98 9.46 -4.68 -0.60
N GLU A 99 9.16 -5.24 -1.79
CA GLU A 99 10.14 -5.46 -2.86
C GLU A 99 10.47 -4.16 -3.60
N LYS A 100 9.46 -3.31 -3.83
CA LYS A 100 9.61 -1.99 -4.45
C LYS A 100 9.00 -0.90 -3.56
N PRO A 101 9.67 -0.53 -2.46
CA PRO A 101 9.13 0.44 -1.52
C PRO A 101 9.02 1.83 -2.14
N CYS A 102 8.01 2.58 -1.72
CA CYS A 102 7.84 3.95 -2.16
C CYS A 102 9.00 4.84 -1.66
N PRO A 103 9.73 5.55 -2.53
CA PRO A 103 10.77 6.48 -2.10
C PRO A 103 10.21 7.70 -1.34
N GLY A 104 8.90 7.93 -1.39
CA GLY A 104 8.22 9.01 -0.68
C GLY A 104 7.99 8.74 0.81
N ILE A 105 8.23 7.53 1.31
CA ILE A 105 8.11 7.22 2.74
C ILE A 105 9.31 7.79 3.49
N ARG A 106 9.07 8.52 4.58
CA ARG A 106 10.14 8.92 5.50
C ARG A 106 10.49 7.73 6.37
N ARG A 107 11.67 7.15 6.15
CA ARG A 107 12.26 6.10 7.00
C ARG A 107 12.82 6.67 8.32
N GLN A 108 12.14 7.65 8.93
CA GLN A 108 12.52 8.07 10.28
C GLN A 108 11.91 7.07 11.24
N ASN A 109 12.76 6.19 11.82
CA ASN A 109 12.45 5.28 12.92
C ASN A 109 10.98 4.82 12.95
N ILE A 110 10.51 4.22 11.85
CA ILE A 110 9.39 3.30 11.98
C ILE A 110 10.00 2.15 12.78
N GLU A 111 9.81 2.19 14.11
CA GLU A 111 9.91 1.00 14.92
C GLU A 111 8.97 -0.01 14.29
N HIS A 112 9.52 -0.82 13.39
CA HIS A 112 8.87 -2.01 12.91
C HIS A 112 8.57 -2.82 14.18
N PRO A 113 7.30 -3.12 14.52
CA PRO A 113 6.99 -3.94 15.69
C PRO A 113 7.58 -5.35 15.59
N THR A 114 8.18 -5.69 14.45
CA THR A 114 8.91 -6.92 14.21
C THR A 114 10.17 -6.61 13.40
N LEU A 115 11.32 -7.06 13.93
CA LEU A 115 12.67 -7.01 13.35
C LEU A 115 13.64 -5.97 13.94
N ASN A 116 13.71 -5.89 15.27
CA ASN A 116 15.02 -5.70 15.91
C ASN A 116 15.84 -6.98 15.71
N PHE A 117 16.81 -6.95 14.78
CA PHE A 117 17.77 -8.03 14.54
C PHE A 117 18.66 -8.35 15.78
N GLU A 118 18.66 -7.46 16.78
CA GLU A 118 19.24 -7.67 18.11
C GLU A 118 18.35 -8.56 19.01
N TYR A 119 17.02 -8.47 18.88
CA TYR A 119 16.06 -9.23 19.69
C TYR A 119 16.04 -10.72 19.36
N SER A 120 16.33 -11.10 18.11
CA SER A 120 16.43 -12.50 17.71
C SER A 120 17.64 -13.18 18.37
N LYS A 121 18.79 -12.50 18.44
CA LYS A 121 19.98 -13.01 19.15
C LYS A 121 19.74 -13.14 20.65
N LEU A 122 19.05 -12.17 21.27
CA LEU A 122 18.74 -12.21 22.70
C LEU A 122 17.72 -13.31 23.03
N LYS A 123 16.65 -13.48 22.22
CA LYS A 123 15.69 -14.59 22.41
C LYS A 123 16.33 -15.95 22.15
N PHE A 124 17.23 -16.07 21.16
CA PHE A 124 17.95 -17.33 20.94
C PHE A 124 18.88 -17.66 22.10
N ARG A 125 19.58 -16.66 22.68
CA ARG A 125 20.43 -16.84 23.86
C ARG A 125 19.63 -17.26 25.09
N ILE A 126 18.54 -16.56 25.41
CA ILE A 126 17.66 -16.89 26.54
C ILE A 126 16.99 -18.26 26.35
N PHE A 127 16.60 -18.60 25.11
CA PHE A 127 16.05 -19.92 24.79
C PHE A 127 17.10 -21.02 24.99
N LYS A 128 18.34 -20.84 24.50
CA LYS A 128 19.41 -21.83 24.63
C LYS A 128 19.85 -22.05 26.08
N GLU A 129 19.95 -20.97 26.86
CA GLU A 129 20.25 -21.03 28.30
C GLU A 129 19.14 -21.78 29.06
N ARG A 130 17.87 -21.53 28.73
CA ARG A 130 16.74 -22.24 29.36
C ARG A 130 16.56 -23.67 28.85
N TRP A 131 16.93 -23.98 27.60
CA TRP A 131 16.91 -25.33 27.03
C TRP A 131 17.94 -26.24 27.73
N HIS A 132 19.17 -25.76 27.94
CA HIS A 132 20.20 -26.52 28.64
C HIS A 132 19.95 -26.63 30.15
N LEU A 133 19.42 -25.59 30.80
CA LEU A 133 19.02 -25.67 32.22
C LEU A 133 17.83 -26.60 32.47
N ALA A 134 17.00 -26.87 31.45
CA ALA A 134 15.89 -27.81 31.51
C ALA A 134 16.28 -29.27 31.16
N GLY A 135 17.57 -29.56 30.94
CA GLY A 135 18.09 -30.92 30.76
C GLY A 135 17.61 -31.61 29.47
N LYS A 136 17.30 -30.86 28.42
CA LYS A 136 16.95 -31.41 27.10
C LYS A 136 18.11 -31.22 26.14
N GLU A 137 18.49 -32.30 25.47
CA GLU A 137 19.44 -32.29 24.34
C GLU A 137 18.78 -31.65 23.11
#